data_AF-A0A645GD53-F1
#
_entry.id   AF-A0A645GD53-F1
#
_cell.length_a   1.000
_cell.length_b   1.000
_cell.length_c   1.000
_cell.angle_alpha   90.00
_cell.angle_beta   90.00
_cell.angle_gamma   90.00
#
_symmetry.space_group_name_H-M   'P 1'
#
loop_
_entity.id
_entity.type
_entity.pdbx_description
1 polymer ?
#
loop_
_entity_poly.entity_id
_entity_poly.type
_entity_poly.pdbx_seq_one_letter_code
_entity_poly.pdbx_strand_id
1 'polypeptide(L)' 'MEYLWSTDYFVDDSTLTVNITRLRRKLEEIGIENVIETRRGLGYIMP' A
#
# COMPACT_ATOMS: atom_id res chain seq x y z
N MET A 1 22.53 8.59 -16.38
CA MET A 1 21.13 8.28 -16.02
C MET A 1 21.15 7.13 -15.04
N GLU A 2 21.63 7.40 -13.82
CA GLU A 2 21.52 6.47 -12.70
C GLU A 2 20.07 6.52 -12.23
N TYR A 3 19.40 5.39 -12.37
CA TYR A 3 18.01 5.15 -12.01
C TYR A 3 17.77 5.61 -10.55
N LEU A 4 16.90 6.61 -10.39
CA LEU A 4 16.40 7.17 -9.12
C LEU A 4 15.62 6.16 -8.23
N TRP A 5 15.76 4.86 -8.47
CA TRP A 5 14.92 3.79 -7.93
C TRP A 5 15.78 2.66 -7.32
N SER A 6 17.03 2.93 -6.96
CA SER A 6 17.87 1.99 -6.19
C SER A 6 17.63 2.09 -4.69
N THR A 7 16.41 2.36 -4.25
CA THR A 7 16.05 2.20 -2.85
C THR A 7 15.33 0.87 -2.78
N ASP A 8 16.08 -0.18 -2.44
CA ASP A 8 15.54 -1.40 -1.86
C ASP A 8 14.76 -0.98 -0.61
N TYR A 9 13.55 -0.47 -0.80
CA TYR A 9 12.58 -0.19 0.25
C TYR A 9 12.11 -1.57 0.71
N PHE A 10 12.93 -2.22 1.53
CA PHE A 10 12.49 -3.25 2.45
C PHE A 10 11.55 -2.55 3.44
N VAL A 11 10.32 -2.37 3.00
CA VAL A 11 9.23 -1.96 3.87
C VAL A 11 8.84 -3.21 4.62
N ASP A 12 9.14 -3.27 5.91
CA ASP A 12 8.66 -4.36 6.77
C ASP A 12 7.14 -4.54 6.59
N ASP A 13 6.65 -5.78 6.65
CA ASP A 13 5.23 -6.11 6.51
C ASP A 13 4.35 -5.27 7.45
N SER A 14 4.86 -4.95 8.64
CA SER A 14 4.22 -4.07 9.62
C SER A 14 4.10 -2.63 9.12
N THR A 15 5.17 -2.09 8.54
CA THR A 15 5.20 -0.75 7.95
C THR A 15 4.29 -0.67 6.73
N LEU A 16 4.26 -1.70 5.88
CA LEU A 16 3.36 -1.76 4.72
C LEU A 16 1.90 -1.80 5.16
N THR A 17 1.58 -2.61 6.17
CA THR A 17 0.23 -2.72 6.74
C THR A 17 -0.29 -1.38 7.27
N VAL A 18 0.55 -0.64 8.01
CA VAL A 18 0.18 0.69 8.54
C VAL A 18 -0.02 1.69 7.40
N ASN A 19 0.86 1.69 6.41
CA ASN A 19 0.74 2.60 5.27
C ASN A 19 -0.52 2.32 4.45
N ILE A 20 -0.84 1.05 4.17
CA ILE A 20 -2.08 0.66 3.49
C ILE A 20 -3.32 1.08 4.30
N THR A 21 -3.28 0.94 5.63
CA THR A 21 -4.39 1.37 6.50
C THR A 21 -4.58 2.89 6.45
N ARG A 22 -3.50 3.67 6.46
CA ARG A 22 -3.57 5.13 6.31
C ARG A 22 -4.08 5.54 4.92
N LEU A 23 -3.65 4.84 3.88
CA LEU A 23 -4.10 5.07 2.51
C LEU A 23 -5.60 4.82 2.36
N ARG A 24 -6.11 3.69 2.89
CA ARG A 24 -7.55 3.39 2.89
C ARG A 24 -8.37 4.50 3.53
N ARG A 25 -7.96 4.98 4.71
CA ARG A 25 -8.66 6.10 5.39
C ARG A 25 -8.71 7.37 4.54
N LYS A 26 -7.60 7.74 3.89
CA LYS A 26 -7.57 8.91 3.00
C LYS A 26 -8.46 8.74 1.76
N LEU A 27 -8.58 7.52 1.24
CA LEU A 27 -9.47 7.22 0.12
C LEU A 27 -10.94 7.26 0.56
N GLU A 28 -11.25 6.73 1.74
CA GLU A 28 -12.59 6.81 2.35
C GLU A 28 -13.01 8.28 2.56
N GLU A 29 -12.09 9.15 3.01
CA GLU A 29 -12.34 10.60 3.18
C GLU A 29 -12.78 11.30 1.89
N ILE A 30 -12.35 10.81 0.72
CA ILE A 30 -12.74 11.34 -0.59
C ILE A 30 -13.88 10.53 -1.26
N GLY A 31 -14.53 9.64 -0.50
CA GLY A 31 -15.67 8.85 -0.96
C GLY A 31 -15.30 7.62 -1.80
N ILE A 32 -14.03 7.21 -1.78
CA ILE A 32 -13.55 6.05 -2.53
C ILE A 32 -13.31 4.88 -1.57
N GLU A 33 -14.26 3.95 -1.56
CA GLU A 33 -14.23 2.75 -0.71
C GLU A 33 -13.80 1.50 -1.49
N ASN A 34 -13.33 0.48 -0.77
CA ASN A 34 -13.08 -0.87 -1.30
C ASN A 34 -12.06 -0.99 -2.46
N VAL A 35 -11.18 -0.01 -2.65
CA VAL A 35 -10.17 -0.04 -3.74
C VAL A 35 -9.01 -0.99 -3.45
N ILE A 36 -8.67 -1.22 -2.17
CA ILE A 36 -7.50 -2.02 -1.80
C ILE A 36 -7.93 -3.27 -1.05
N GLU A 37 -7.81 -4.42 -1.69
CA GLU A 37 -8.12 -5.74 -1.10
C GLU A 37 -6.85 -6.35 -0.49
N THR A 38 -6.98 -6.95 0.69
CA THR A 38 -5.89 -7.71 1.33
C THR A 38 -5.98 -9.18 0.93
N ARG A 39 -4.96 -9.71 0.25
CA ARG A 39 -4.82 -11.15 -0.03
C ARG A 39 -3.80 -11.77 0.92
N ARG A 40 -4.28 -12.66 1.80
CA ARG A 40 -3.43 -13.35 2.77
C ARG A 40 -2.31 -14.11 2.06
N GLY A 41 -1.07 -13.90 2.50
CA GLY A 41 0.12 -14.54 1.91
C GLY A 41 0.55 -14.00 0.54
N LEU A 42 -0.18 -13.05 -0.04
CA LEU A 42 0.13 -12.44 -1.35
C LEU A 42 0.30 -10.91 -1.28
N GLY A 43 -0.22 -10.26 -0.24
CA GLY A 43 -0.12 -8.81 -0.05
C GLY A 43 -1.43 -8.09 -0.34
N TYR A 44 -1.36 -7.01 -1.14
CA TYR A 44 -2.49 -6.13 -1.43
C TYR A 44 -2.70 -5.97 -2.93
N ILE A 45 -3.96 -5.87 -3.38
CA ILE A 45 -4.31 -5.65 -4.78
C ILE A 45 -5.30 -4.49 -4.93
N MET A 46 -5.30 -3.85 -6.09
CA MET A 46 -6.38 -2.97 -6.55
C MET A 46 -7.03 -3.62 -7.77
N PRO A 47 -8.30 -4.05 -7.70
CA PRO A 47 -9.01 -4.61 -8.83
C PRO A 47 -9.40 -3.55 -9.88
#